data_AF-A0A3L7RDD3-F1
#
_entry.id   AF-A0A3L7RDD3-F1
#
_cell.length_a   1.000
_cell.length_b   1.000
_cell.length_c   1.000
_cell.angle_alpha   90.00
_cell.angle_beta   90.00
_cell.angle_gamma   90.00
#
_symmetry.space_group_name_H-M   'P 1'
#
loop_
_entity.id
_entity.type
_entity.pdbx_description
1 polymer ?
#
loop_
_entity_poly.entity_id
_entity_poly.type
_entity_poly.pdbx_seq_one_letter_code
_entity_poly.pdbx_strand_id
1 'polypeptide(L)' 'MTGMMDNVFINVKNKSHTIQAELEIRKEGAQGVILCQGGRFGGWSLYVKDGKLNYCPLCR' A
#
# COMPACT_ATOMS: atom_id res chain seq x y z
N MET A 1 -13.05 -12.07 2.43
CA MET A 1 -13.92 -10.99 1.91
C MET A 1 -14.65 -11.55 0.68
N THR A 2 -15.92 -11.93 0.84
CA THR A 2 -16.74 -12.47 -0.25
C THR A 2 -17.67 -11.36 -0.72
N GLY A 3 -17.51 -10.87 -1.95
CA GLY A 3 -18.50 -9.99 -2.59
C GLY A 3 -18.11 -8.54 -2.94
N MET A 4 -16.86 -8.09 -2.73
CA MET A 4 -16.45 -6.78 -3.27
C MET A 4 -15.96 -6.93 -4.72
N MET A 5 -16.60 -6.19 -5.63
CA MET A 5 -16.15 -6.07 -7.02
C MET A 5 -14.85 -5.25 -7.06
N ASP A 6 -13.97 -5.51 -8.04
CA ASP A 6 -12.70 -4.79 -8.20
C ASP A 6 -12.84 -3.25 -8.32
N ASN A 7 -14.01 -2.76 -8.74
CA ASN A 7 -14.33 -1.33 -8.82
C ASN A 7 -14.72 -0.68 -7.49
N VAL A 8 -14.84 -1.46 -6.40
CA VAL A 8 -15.13 -0.92 -5.06
C VAL A 8 -13.86 -0.31 -4.43
N PHE A 9 -12.69 -0.66 -4.95
CA PHE A 9 -11.41 -0.10 -4.54
C PHE A 9 -10.82 0.81 -5.62
N ILE A 10 -9.77 1.55 -5.25
CA ILE A 10 -9.01 2.40 -6.17
C ILE A 10 -8.49 1.52 -7.32
N ASN A 11 -8.99 1.75 -8.53
CA ASN A 11 -8.57 1.01 -9.70
C ASN A 11 -7.23 1.55 -10.21
N VAL A 12 -6.14 0.90 -9.78
CA VAL A 12 -4.77 1.16 -10.22
C VAL A 12 -4.29 0.18 -11.30
N LYS A 13 -5.15 -0.70 -11.83
CA LYS A 13 -4.76 -1.73 -12.80
C LYS A 13 -4.38 -1.09 -14.13
N ASN A 14 -3.18 -1.37 -14.62
CA ASN A 14 -2.63 -0.86 -15.89
C ASN A 14 -2.70 0.67 -16.03
N LYS A 15 -2.61 1.39 -14.90
CA LYS A 15 -2.63 2.84 -14.85
C LYS A 15 -1.40 3.31 -14.09
N SER A 16 -0.79 4.40 -14.55
CA SER A 16 0.21 5.12 -13.77
C SER A 16 -0.51 5.86 -12.63
N HIS A 17 -0.01 5.69 -11.40
CA HIS A 17 -0.54 6.38 -10.23
C HIS A 17 0.60 6.91 -9.37
N THR A 18 0.31 8.01 -8.66
CA THR A 18 1.20 8.60 -7.68
C THR A 18 0.54 8.52 -6.32
N ILE A 19 1.28 8.05 -5.31
CA ILE A 19 0.83 8.01 -3.93
C ILE A 19 1.55 9.15 -3.19
N GLN A 20 0.78 10.11 -2.70
CA GLN A 20 1.29 11.16 -1.82
C GLN A 20 0.68 10.95 -0.44
N ALA A 21 1.53 10.90 0.59
CA ALA A 21 1.11 10.69 1.97
C ALA A 21 1.91 11.59 2.90
N GLU A 22 1.23 12.22 3.84
CA GLU A 22 1.84 12.90 4.98
C GLU A 22 1.88 11.90 6.15
N LEU A 23 3.05 11.74 6.76
CA LEU A 23 3.30 10.76 7.80
C LEU A 23 3.85 11.46 9.04
N GLU A 24 3.15 11.34 10.15
CA GLU A 24 3.64 11.76 11.46
C GLU A 24 4.36 10.58 12.14
N ILE A 25 5.69 10.59 12.11
CA ILE A 25 6.51 9.53 12.71
C ILE A 25 7.00 10.01 14.09
N ARG A 26 6.60 9.31 15.15
CA ARG A 26 7.09 9.56 16.52
C ARG A 26 8.57 9.15 16.64
N LYS A 27 9.29 9.68 17.64
CA LYS A 27 10.75 9.46 17.84
C LYS A 27 11.18 8.00 17.91
N GLU A 28 10.27 7.10 18.27
CA GLU A 28 10.48 5.65 18.35
C GLU A 28 10.59 4.97 16.97
N GLY A 29 10.31 5.72 15.89
CA GLY A 29 10.28 5.22 14.53
C GLY A 29 8.92 4.62 14.15
N ALA A 30 8.73 4.35 12.85
CA ALA A 30 7.58 3.64 12.35
C ALA A 30 8.03 2.31 11.73
N GLN A 31 7.29 1.24 12.01
CA GLN A 31 7.46 -0.06 11.36
C GLN A 31 6.07 -0.63 11.05
N GLY A 32 5.92 -1.18 9.84
CA GLY A 32 4.70 -1.83 9.42
C GLY A 32 4.10 -1.23 8.15
N VAL A 33 2.92 -1.73 7.79
CA VAL A 33 2.21 -1.34 6.57
C VAL A 33 1.38 -0.08 6.83
N ILE A 34 1.59 0.96 6.02
CA ILE A 34 0.79 2.19 6.05
C ILE A 34 -0.47 1.98 5.22
N LEU A 35 -0.30 1.45 4.00
CA LEU A 35 -1.38 1.27 3.04
C LEU A 35 -1.10 0.02 2.21
N CYS A 36 -2.05 -0.89 2.15
CA CYS A 36 -1.98 -2.03 1.26
C CYS A 36 -3.30 -2.17 0.50
N GLN A 37 -3.17 -2.42 -0.80
CA GLN A 37 -4.29 -2.81 -1.63
C GLN A 37 -3.81 -3.98 -2.49
N GLY A 38 -4.27 -5.16 -2.13
CA GLY A 38 -3.93 -6.38 -2.83
C GLY A 38 -4.98 -7.46 -2.61
N GLY A 39 -5.17 -8.27 -3.64
CA GLY A 39 -6.06 -9.42 -3.59
C GLY A 39 -5.30 -10.71 -3.83
N ARG A 40 -6.03 -11.76 -4.22
CA ARG A 40 -5.48 -13.09 -4.49
C ARG A 40 -4.38 -13.13 -5.56
N PHE A 41 -4.32 -12.13 -6.43
CA PHE A 41 -3.38 -12.05 -7.54
C PHE A 41 -2.19 -11.11 -7.27
N GLY A 42 -2.02 -10.71 -6.01
CA GLY A 42 -1.05 -9.72 -5.59
C GLY A 42 -1.65 -8.30 -5.57
N GLY A 43 -0.80 -7.34 -5.25
CA GLY A 43 -1.15 -5.94 -5.19
C GLY A 43 0.04 -5.09 -4.82
N TRP A 44 -0.23 -3.91 -4.28
CA TRP A 44 0.81 -2.98 -3.86
C TRP A 44 0.69 -2.66 -2.38
N SER A 45 1.83 -2.29 -1.80
CA SER A 45 1.92 -1.90 -0.39
C SER A 45 2.90 -0.76 -0.22
N LEU A 46 2.48 0.26 0.52
CA LEU A 46 3.32 1.29 1.12
C LEU A 46 3.57 0.91 2.58
N TYR A 47 4.83 0.74 2.96
CA TYR A 47 5.18 0.29 4.30
C TYR A 47 6.46 0.97 4.79
N VAL A 48 6.62 1.05 6.09
CA VAL A 48 7.87 1.49 6.72
C VAL A 48 8.62 0.28 7.24
N LYS A 49 9.88 0.17 6.84
CA LYS A 49 10.79 -0.86 7.32
C LYS A 49 12.11 -0.19 7.65
N ASP A 50 12.65 -0.49 8.83
CA ASP A 50 13.90 0.08 9.34
C ASP A 50 13.91 1.62 9.32
N GLY A 51 12.76 2.23 9.65
CA GLY A 51 12.56 3.68 9.64
C GLY A 51 12.53 4.32 8.24
N LYS A 52 12.57 3.51 7.17
CA LYS A 52 12.51 3.98 5.78
C LYS A 52 11.17 3.66 5.14
N LEU A 53 10.64 4.62 4.40
CA LEU A 53 9.46 4.43 3.58
C LEU A 53 9.82 3.56 2.37
N ASN A 54 9.10 2.47 2.19
CA ASN A 54 9.28 1.51 1.11
C ASN A 54 7.96 1.34 0.35
N TYR A 55 8.09 1.24 -0.97
CA TYR A 55 6.96 0.97 -1.87
C TYR A 55 7.20 -0.35 -2.60
N CYS A 56 6.24 -1.25 -2.46
CA CYS A 56 6.20 -2.54 -3.16
C CYS A 56 5.07 -2.49 -4.19
N PRO A 57 5.37 -2.38 -5.49
CA PRO A 57 4.34 -2.36 -6.54
C PRO A 57 3.74 -3.75 -6.83
N LEU A 58 4.43 -4.82 -6.45
CA LEU A 58 3.97 -6.20 -6.62
C LEU A 58 4.35 -7.04 -5.41
N CYS A 59 3.52 -6.98 -4.38
CA CYS A 59 3.62 -7.85 -3.23
C CYS A 59 2.82 -9.13 -3.50
N ARG A 60 3.52 -10.27 -3.55
CA ARG A 60 2.96 -11.61 -3.65
C ARG A 60 2.89 -12.26 -2.27
#